data_AF-A0AB39V720-F1
#
_entry.id   AF-A0AB39V720-F1
#
_cell.length_a   1.000
_cell.length_b   1.000
_cell.length_c   1.000
_cell.angle_alpha   90.00
_cell.angle_beta   90.00
_cell.angle_gamma   90.00
#
_symmetry.space_group_name_H-M   'P 1'
#
loop_
_entity.id
_entity.type
_entity.pdbx_description
1 polymer ?
#
loop_
_entity_poly.entity_id
_entity_poly.type
_entity_poly.pdbx_seq_one_letter_code
_entity_poly.pdbx_strand_id
1 'polypeptide(L)'
;MKYNLAFKYRIYPNKDQELLINKTFGCVRFVYNTILYTANKIYEETGKNKIITPASLKSENQFLKEVDSLALSNAQLNVKRSFTNFFRRERSFQSSNLKRIVLKVIRQIV
;
A
#
# COMPACT_ATOMS: atom_id res chain seq x y z
N MET A 1 7.82 -26.95 30.10
CA MET A 1 6.95 -26.51 28.99
C MET A 1 6.79 -24.99 29.08
N LYS A 2 7.15 -24.24 28.02
CA LYS A 2 6.84 -22.81 27.91
C LYS A 2 5.45 -22.67 27.31
N TYR A 3 4.57 -21.90 27.97
CA TYR A 3 3.27 -21.54 27.44
C TYR A 3 3.29 -20.06 27.02
N ASN A 4 2.71 -19.76 25.88
CA ASN A 4 2.53 -18.38 25.43
C ASN A 4 1.18 -17.88 25.94
N LEU A 5 1.20 -16.97 26.91
CA LEU A 5 0.01 -16.24 27.37
C LEU A 5 -0.28 -15.09 26.41
N ALA A 6 -1.53 -15.01 25.94
CA ALA A 6 -2.03 -13.88 25.17
C ALA A 6 -3.32 -13.36 25.80
N PHE A 7 -3.47 -12.04 25.85
CA PHE A 7 -4.65 -11.38 26.37
C PHE A 7 -5.37 -10.62 25.26
N LYS A 8 -6.71 -10.60 25.30
CA LYS A 8 -7.56 -9.86 24.37
C LYS A 8 -8.33 -8.80 25.14
N TYR A 9 -8.12 -7.53 24.76
CA TYR A 9 -8.81 -6.39 25.37
C TYR A 9 -9.54 -5.58 24.30
N ARG A 10 -10.66 -4.97 24.70
CA ARG A 10 -11.32 -3.93 23.91
C ARG A 10 -10.76 -2.57 24.31
N ILE A 11 -10.33 -1.80 23.32
CA ILE A 11 -9.88 -0.41 23.54
C ILE A 11 -11.08 0.54 23.49
N TYR A 12 -11.04 1.57 24.33
CA TYR A 12 -11.98 2.69 24.33
C TYR A 12 -11.18 3.98 24.19
N PRO A 13 -10.95 4.44 22.95
CA PRO A 13 -10.14 5.62 22.71
C PRO A 13 -10.80 6.89 23.26
N ASN A 14 -10.01 7.85 23.70
CA ASN A 14 -10.49 9.21 23.94
C ASN A 14 -10.57 10.01 22.62
N LYS A 15 -11.16 11.22 22.67
CA LYS A 15 -11.36 12.05 21.47
C LYS A 15 -10.07 12.31 20.67
N ASP A 16 -8.95 12.55 21.35
CA ASP A 16 -7.67 12.82 20.69
C ASP A 16 -7.11 11.57 20.01
N GLN A 17 -7.28 10.41 20.64
CA GLN A 17 -6.90 9.12 20.08
C GLN A 17 -7.77 8.75 18.87
N GLU A 18 -9.09 8.97 18.94
CA GLU A 18 -9.98 8.76 17.79
C GLU A 18 -9.57 9.63 16.61
N LEU A 19 -9.27 10.91 16.87
CA LEU A 19 -8.79 11.84 15.85
C LEU A 19 -7.48 11.36 15.24
N LEU A 20 -6.50 10.95 16.05
CA LEU A 20 -5.21 10.44 15.58
C LEU A 20 -5.36 9.17 14.74
N ILE A 21 -6.23 8.24 15.15
CA ILE A 21 -6.52 7.00 14.41
C ILE A 21 -7.13 7.33 13.05
N ASN A 22 -8.11 8.22 13.00
CA ASN A 22 -8.75 8.65 11.77
C ASN A 22 -7.77 9.36 10.82
N LYS A 23 -6.93 10.26 11.34
CA LYS A 23 -5.84 10.89 10.57
C LYS A 23 -4.87 9.83 10.03
N THR A 24 -4.48 8.87 10.86
CA THR A 24 -3.58 7.78 10.47
C THR A 24 -4.16 6.96 9.32
N PHE A 25 -5.42 6.55 9.39
CA PHE A 25 -6.06 5.82 8.29
C PHE A 25 -6.17 6.65 7.02
N GLY A 26 -6.54 7.94 7.14
CA GLY A 26 -6.60 8.85 6.00
C GLY A 26 -5.25 8.99 5.30
N CYS A 27 -4.19 9.24 6.08
CA CYS A 27 -2.82 9.38 5.56
C CYS A 27 -2.29 8.08 4.94
N VAL A 28 -2.52 6.93 5.58
CA VAL A 28 -2.12 5.62 5.07
C VAL A 28 -2.83 5.31 3.74
N ARG A 29 -4.13 5.57 3.65
CA ARG A 29 -4.91 5.40 2.41
C ARG A 29 -4.40 6.31 1.29
N PHE A 30 -4.15 7.57 1.60
CA PHE A 30 -3.58 8.52 0.64
C PHE A 30 -2.22 8.03 0.12
N VAL A 31 -1.29 7.71 1.01
CA VAL A 31 0.04 7.23 0.64
C VAL A 31 -0.04 5.95 -0.20
N TYR A 32 -0.86 4.98 0.21
CA TYR A 32 -1.05 3.74 -0.56
C TYR A 32 -1.50 4.02 -2.00
N ASN A 33 -2.57 4.82 -2.16
CA ASN A 33 -3.15 5.12 -3.48
C ASN A 33 -2.19 5.92 -4.34
N THR A 34 -1.53 6.93 -3.78
CA THR A 34 -0.57 7.78 -4.52
C THR A 34 0.62 6.94 -4.99
N ILE A 35 1.20 6.12 -4.12
CA ILE A 35 2.33 5.25 -4.50
C ILE A 35 1.92 4.24 -5.57
N LEU A 36 0.74 3.62 -5.44
CA LEU A 36 0.23 2.66 -6.42
C LEU A 36 0.02 3.34 -7.80
N TYR A 37 -0.61 4.51 -7.81
CA TYR A 37 -0.82 5.28 -9.04
C TYR A 37 0.50 5.66 -9.71
N THR A 38 1.46 6.20 -8.94
CA THR A 38 2.77 6.56 -9.49
C THR A 38 3.54 5.34 -10.00
N ALA A 39 3.47 4.20 -9.29
CA ALA A 39 4.10 2.96 -9.74
C ALA A 39 3.51 2.46 -11.07
N ASN A 40 2.18 2.50 -11.22
CA ASN A 40 1.51 2.16 -12.48
C ASN A 40 1.97 3.05 -13.61
N LYS A 41 1.96 4.38 -13.41
CA LYS A 41 2.40 5.35 -14.41
C LYS A 41 3.85 5.12 -14.86
N ILE A 42 4.77 4.94 -13.90
CA ILE A 42 6.18 4.65 -14.22
C ILE A 42 6.30 3.34 -15.01
N TYR A 43 5.52 2.33 -14.65
CA TYR A 43 5.54 1.05 -15.36
C TYR A 43 5.01 1.17 -16.78
N GLU A 44 3.94 1.93 -17.01
CA GLU A 44 3.39 2.18 -18.36
C GLU A 44 4.37 2.92 -19.26
N GLU A 45 5.09 3.90 -18.72
CA GLU A 45 6.05 4.71 -19.48
C GLU A 45 7.39 4.00 -19.73
N THR A 46 7.88 3.22 -18.75
CA THR A 46 9.26 2.71 -18.76
C THR A 46 9.39 1.20 -18.75
N GLY A 47 8.30 0.47 -18.48
CA GLY A 47 8.30 -0.97 -18.22
C GLY A 47 8.98 -1.39 -16.91
N LYS A 48 9.43 -0.44 -16.09
CA LYS A 48 10.19 -0.72 -14.86
C LYS A 48 9.27 -0.76 -13.64
N ASN A 49 9.51 -1.74 -12.78
CA ASN A 49 8.88 -1.80 -11.46
C ASN A 49 9.64 -0.89 -10.48
N LYS A 50 9.21 0.37 -10.36
CA LYS A 50 9.77 1.34 -9.43
C LYS A 50 8.68 1.86 -8.49
N ILE A 51 8.95 1.76 -7.18
CA ILE A 51 8.06 2.23 -6.12
C ILE A 51 8.74 3.41 -5.43
N ILE A 52 8.05 4.55 -5.35
CA ILE A 52 8.54 5.74 -4.62
C ILE A 52 8.44 5.53 -3.11
N THR A 53 9.17 6.34 -2.32
CA THR A 53 9.15 6.26 -0.86
C THR A 53 8.14 7.26 -0.27
N PRO A 54 7.53 6.99 0.89
CA PRO A 54 6.64 7.97 1.53
C PRO A 54 7.34 9.30 1.86
N ALA A 55 8.66 9.28 2.06
CA ALA A 55 9.45 10.48 2.32
C ALA A 55 9.36 11.50 1.18
N SER A 56 9.29 11.06 -0.08
CA SER A 56 9.15 11.98 -1.22
C SER A 56 7.79 12.67 -1.25
N LEU A 57 6.77 12.12 -0.58
CA LEU A 57 5.44 12.72 -0.51
C LEU A 57 5.32 13.76 0.60
N LYS A 58 6.21 13.73 1.61
CA LYS A 58 6.11 14.60 2.80
C LYS A 58 6.49 16.07 2.54
N SER A 59 7.20 16.36 1.45
CA SER A 59 7.52 17.75 1.06
C SER A 59 6.26 18.51 0.63
N GLU A 60 5.43 17.88 -0.19
CA GLU A 60 4.21 18.46 -0.75
C GLU A 60 2.99 18.26 0.17
N ASN A 61 3.02 17.23 1.02
CA ASN A 61 1.88 16.83 1.85
C ASN A 61 2.26 16.91 3.33
N GLN A 62 2.22 18.11 3.90
CA GLN A 62 2.68 18.36 5.28
C GLN A 62 1.86 17.61 6.34
N PHE A 63 0.58 17.33 6.07
CA PHE A 63 -0.30 16.55 6.94
C PHE A 63 0.22 15.11 7.18
N LEU A 64 1.06 14.57 6.28
CA LEU A 64 1.72 13.27 6.48
C LEU A 64 2.75 13.27 7.61
N LYS A 65 3.12 14.44 8.14
CA LYS A 65 4.01 14.57 9.30
C LYS A 65 3.26 14.45 10.64
N GLU A 66 1.92 14.50 10.62
CA GLU A 66 1.09 14.42 11.82
C GLU A 66 0.89 12.98 12.33
N VAL A 67 1.22 11.99 11.51
CA VAL A 67 0.98 10.56 11.78
C VAL A 67 2.27 9.79 11.88
N ASP A 68 2.18 8.59 12.47
CA ASP A 68 3.32 7.71 12.63
C ASP A 68 3.99 7.35 11.29
N SER A 69 5.32 7.46 11.26
CA SER A 69 6.12 7.22 10.07
C SER A 69 6.17 5.75 9.66
N LEU A 70 6.03 4.83 10.62
CA LEU A 70 6.03 3.40 10.36
C LEU A 70 4.73 2.97 9.70
N ALA A 71 3.59 3.55 10.08
CA ALA A 71 2.30 3.34 9.39
C ALA A 71 2.39 3.69 7.88
N LEU A 72 3.01 4.84 7.55
CA LEU A 72 3.21 5.25 6.15
C LEU A 72 4.19 4.33 5.41
N SER A 73 5.25 3.89 6.09
CA SER A 73 6.24 2.95 5.53
C SER A 73 5.60 1.59 5.23
N ASN A 74 4.74 1.10 6.12
CA ASN A 74 3.99 -0.13 5.91
C ASN A 74 3.02 -0.04 4.71
N ALA A 75 2.41 1.13 4.47
CA ALA A 75 1.61 1.34 3.27
C ALA A 75 2.42 1.11 1.99
N GLN A 76 3.64 1.67 1.93
CA GLN A 76 4.55 1.47 0.80
C GLN A 76 5.01 0.01 0.66
N LEU A 77 5.32 -0.67 1.77
CA LEU A 77 5.67 -2.10 1.75
C LEU A 77 4.51 -2.96 1.23
N ASN A 78 3.27 -2.63 1.58
CA ASN A 78 2.09 -3.31 1.08
C ASN A 78 1.93 -3.14 -0.44
N VAL A 79 2.10 -1.92 -0.96
CA VAL A 79 2.10 -1.68 -2.42
C VAL A 79 3.23 -2.45 -3.10
N LYS A 80 4.45 -2.39 -2.56
CA LYS A 80 5.59 -3.13 -3.10
C LYS A 80 5.31 -4.63 -3.16
N ARG A 81 4.75 -5.20 -2.09
CA ARG A 81 4.37 -6.61 -2.01
C ARG A 81 3.27 -6.95 -3.03
N SER A 82 2.21 -6.16 -3.16
CA SER A 82 1.15 -6.41 -4.14
C SER A 82 1.67 -6.34 -5.57
N PHE A 83 2.52 -5.37 -5.88
CA PHE A 83 3.12 -5.19 -7.20
C PHE A 83 4.08 -6.35 -7.54
N THR A 84 4.95 -6.74 -6.61
CA THR A 84 5.81 -7.93 -6.79
C THR A 84 4.99 -9.20 -6.99
N ASN A 85 3.92 -9.39 -6.21
CA ASN A 85 3.04 -10.54 -6.34
C ASN A 85 2.29 -10.55 -7.68
N PHE A 86 1.85 -9.39 -8.17
CA PHE A 86 1.21 -9.24 -9.48
C PHE A 86 2.11 -9.79 -10.59
N PHE A 87 3.35 -9.29 -10.69
CA PHE A 87 4.30 -9.75 -11.71
C PHE A 87 4.81 -11.19 -11.49
N ARG A 88 4.92 -11.64 -10.23
CA ARG A 88 5.27 -13.04 -9.94
C ARG A 88 4.15 -13.99 -10.37
N ARG A 89 2.89 -13.63 -10.12
CA ARG A 89 1.73 -14.40 -10.59
C ARG A 89 1.61 -14.34 -12.10
N GLU A 90 1.90 -13.21 -12.72
CA GLU A 90 1.97 -13.09 -14.16
C GLU A 90 2.96 -14.10 -14.75
N ARG A 91 4.15 -14.28 -14.15
CA ARG A 91 5.12 -15.34 -14.52
C ARG A 91 4.55 -16.76 -14.42
N SER A 92 3.78 -17.09 -13.39
CA SER A 92 3.12 -18.41 -13.29
C SER A 92 1.92 -18.57 -14.23
N PHE A 93 1.22 -17.46 -14.49
CA PHE A 93 0.15 -17.41 -15.47
C PHE A 93 0.69 -17.42 -16.90
N GLN A 94 2.03 -17.34 -17.06
CA GLN A 94 2.62 -17.33 -18.38
C GLN A 94 2.40 -18.58 -19.21
N SER A 95 1.95 -19.66 -18.60
CA SER A 95 1.57 -20.92 -19.24
C SER A 95 0.08 -21.05 -19.61
N SER A 96 -0.79 -20.05 -19.34
CA SER A 96 -2.23 -20.18 -19.59
C SER A 96 -2.86 -18.98 -20.32
N ASN A 97 -3.82 -19.27 -21.21
CA ASN A 97 -4.51 -18.32 -22.10
C ASN A 97 -5.27 -17.18 -21.39
N LEU A 98 -5.40 -17.19 -20.06
CA LEU A 98 -6.10 -16.16 -19.30
C LEU A 98 -5.34 -14.81 -19.26
N LYS A 99 -4.07 -14.75 -19.66
CA LYS A 99 -3.27 -13.50 -19.72
C LYS A 99 -4.02 -12.33 -20.37
N ARG A 100 -4.65 -12.61 -21.51
CA ARG A 100 -5.25 -11.59 -22.37
C ARG A 100 -6.50 -10.97 -21.74
N ILE A 101 -7.15 -11.69 -20.85
CA ILE A 101 -8.39 -11.28 -20.17
C ILE A 101 -8.04 -10.43 -18.94
N VAL A 102 -7.10 -10.88 -18.10
CA VAL A 102 -6.73 -10.18 -16.85
C VAL A 102 -6.05 -8.84 -17.13
N LEU A 103 -5.15 -8.76 -18.11
CA LEU A 103 -4.50 -7.51 -18.53
C LEU A 103 -5.50 -6.51 -19.14
N LYS A 104 -6.56 -6.99 -19.82
CA LYS A 104 -7.64 -6.13 -20.31
C LYS A 104 -8.49 -5.58 -19.17
N VAL A 105 -8.88 -6.43 -18.21
CA VAL A 105 -9.72 -6.02 -17.08
C VAL A 105 -9.00 -5.01 -16.16
N ILE A 106 -7.70 -5.21 -15.89
CA ILE A 106 -6.93 -4.27 -15.07
C ILE A 106 -6.73 -2.92 -15.77
N ARG A 107 -6.58 -2.91 -17.11
CA ARG A 107 -6.58 -1.68 -17.92
C ARG A 107 -7.95 -0.98 -18.00
N GLN A 108 -9.04 -1.64 -17.61
CA GLN A 108 -10.40 -1.11 -17.71
C GLN A 108 -10.93 -0.54 -16.38
N ILE A 109 -10.24 -0.82 -15.26
CA ILE A 109 -10.65 -0.44 -13.90
C ILE A 109 -9.89 0.83 -13.43
N VAL A 110 -8.81 1.19 -14.11
CA VAL A 110 -8.15 2.51 -14.01
C VAL A 110 -8.63 3.36 -15.18
#